data_AF-A0A5A9NMG1-F1
#
_entry.id   AF-A0A5A9NMG1-F1
#
_cell.length_a   1.000
_cell.length_b   1.000
_cell.length_c   1.000
_cell.angle_alpha   90.00
_cell.angle_beta   90.00
_cell.angle_gamma   90.00
#
_symmetry.space_group_name_H-M   'P 1'
#
loop_
_entity.id
_entity.type
_entity.pdbx_description
1 polymer ?
#
loop_
_entity_poly.entity_id
_entity_poly.type
_entity_poly.pdbx_seq_one_letter_code
_entity_poly.pdbx_strand_id
1 'polypeptide(L)'
;MTKVYKKTSGNGSIPVHLPCSVSLQPAPDDVGKACGVDYELKAYIANEADNVDEKIVKKDTCRLIIRKIQYAPEKQAAGPKALISKQFLTSDKPIHLEASMEKELFYHGDPIPVKVNVNNETSKVVKKIKITIHQITDVVLYSADKYHKCILNEEFSDQVNANSTFEKEYKITPLLANNKDKFGLALDGKLKDEDTNLASSTMLVNYYIH
;
A
#
# COMPACT_ATOMS: atom_id res chain seq x y z
N MET A 1 7.15 43.88 -25.30
CA MET A 1 7.19 42.89 -24.19
C MET A 1 6.17 41.80 -24.49
N THR A 2 6.59 40.74 -25.19
CA THR A 2 5.73 39.58 -25.45
C THR A 2 5.89 38.64 -24.27
N LYS A 3 4.90 38.56 -23.38
CA LYS A 3 4.87 37.55 -22.32
C LYS A 3 4.33 36.26 -22.92
N VAL A 4 5.22 35.31 -23.20
CA VAL A 4 4.82 33.95 -23.57
C VAL A 4 4.49 33.20 -22.29
N TYR A 5 3.21 32.89 -22.07
CA TYR A 5 2.77 32.03 -20.97
C TYR A 5 2.96 30.58 -21.41
N LYS A 6 4.00 29.90 -20.90
CA LYS A 6 4.16 28.48 -21.14
C LYS A 6 3.14 27.71 -20.28
N LYS A 7 2.02 27.31 -20.91
CA LYS A 7 1.21 26.18 -20.43
C LYS A 7 2.11 24.95 -20.59
N THR A 8 2.42 24.27 -19.50
CA THR A 8 3.16 22.99 -19.50
C THR A 8 2.59 22.09 -20.61
N SER A 9 3.47 21.60 -21.47
CA SER A 9 3.17 20.78 -22.63
C SER A 9 2.21 19.63 -22.26
N GLY A 10 1.12 19.51 -23.00
CA GLY A 10 0.06 18.53 -22.78
C GLY A 10 -1.23 19.14 -22.22
N ASN A 11 -2.37 18.56 -22.57
CA ASN A 11 -3.72 19.02 -22.22
C ASN A 11 -4.07 18.90 -20.71
N GLY A 12 -3.15 19.24 -19.80
CA GLY A 12 -3.36 19.21 -18.34
C GLY A 12 -3.70 17.84 -17.73
N SER A 13 -3.74 16.77 -18.54
CA SER A 13 -4.08 15.43 -18.10
C SER A 13 -2.82 14.67 -17.69
N ILE A 14 -2.80 14.24 -16.43
CA ILE A 14 -1.75 13.33 -15.92
C ILE A 14 -1.99 11.94 -16.56
N PRO A 15 -1.00 11.34 -17.22
CA PRO A 15 -1.16 10.01 -17.79
C PRO A 15 -1.57 8.97 -16.76
N VAL A 16 -2.48 8.08 -17.15
CA VAL A 16 -3.09 7.09 -16.25
C VAL A 16 -2.06 6.12 -15.69
N HIS A 17 -1.05 5.74 -16.50
CA HIS A 17 -0.01 4.78 -16.15
C HIS A 17 1.03 5.27 -15.14
N LEU A 18 1.05 6.57 -14.81
CA LEU A 18 2.02 7.07 -13.82
C LEU A 18 1.64 6.61 -12.40
N PRO A 19 2.61 6.34 -11.51
CA PRO A 19 2.31 5.90 -10.15
C PRO A 19 1.59 6.97 -9.32
N CYS A 20 0.85 6.57 -8.29
CA CYS A 20 0.30 7.52 -7.32
C CYS A 20 1.41 8.20 -6.53
N SER A 21 1.07 9.31 -5.87
CA SER A 21 1.97 9.97 -4.93
C SER A 21 2.17 9.11 -3.70
N VAL A 22 3.35 8.50 -3.59
CA VAL A 22 3.73 7.56 -2.52
C VAL A 22 5.15 7.89 -2.09
N SER A 23 5.43 7.80 -0.80
CA SER A 23 6.76 8.02 -0.23
C SER A 23 7.15 6.89 0.71
N LEU A 24 8.43 6.58 0.80
CA LEU A 24 8.98 5.68 1.79
C LEU A 24 9.26 6.46 3.07
N GLN A 25 8.81 5.91 4.19
CA GLN A 25 9.05 6.48 5.50
C GLN A 25 10.57 6.51 5.79
N PRO A 26 11.13 7.71 6.04
CA PRO A 26 12.56 7.86 6.31
C PRO A 26 12.94 7.22 7.63
N ALA A 27 14.25 7.00 7.83
CA ALA A 27 14.75 6.54 9.12
C ALA A 27 14.62 7.70 10.14
N PRO A 28 14.51 7.42 11.45
CA PRO A 28 14.41 8.48 12.46
C PRO A 28 15.53 9.52 12.38
N ASP A 29 16.73 9.10 11.98
CA ASP A 29 17.92 9.95 11.87
C ASP A 29 18.12 10.56 10.47
N ASP A 30 17.25 10.23 9.50
CA ASP A 30 17.35 10.74 8.14
C ASP A 30 16.63 12.09 8.02
N VAL A 31 17.42 13.16 7.94
CA VAL A 31 16.95 14.55 7.79
C VAL A 31 16.73 14.91 6.30
N GLY A 32 16.96 13.95 5.40
CA GLY A 32 16.84 14.13 3.95
C GLY A 32 15.40 14.21 3.44
N LYS A 33 15.27 14.50 2.14
CA LYS A 33 13.97 14.39 1.46
C LYS A 33 13.60 12.91 1.37
N ALA A 34 12.38 12.57 1.79
CA ALA A 34 11.86 11.22 1.66
C ALA A 34 11.95 10.71 0.20
N CYS A 35 12.33 9.44 0.05
CA CYS A 35 12.34 8.78 -1.25
C CYS A 35 10.90 8.51 -1.68
N GLY A 36 10.47 9.02 -2.83
CA GLY A 36 9.08 8.89 -3.25
C GLY A 36 8.77 9.52 -4.59
N VAL A 37 7.51 9.37 -4.99
CA VAL A 37 6.91 9.97 -6.18
C VAL A 37 6.11 11.19 -5.78
N ASP A 38 6.60 12.37 -6.16
CA ASP A 38 5.89 13.63 -6.03
C ASP A 38 5.58 14.21 -7.41
N TYR A 39 4.47 14.92 -7.53
CA TYR A 39 4.16 15.69 -8.74
C TYR A 39 4.35 17.18 -8.46
N GLU A 40 5.15 17.85 -9.29
CA GLU A 40 5.37 19.31 -9.21
C GLU A 40 4.80 19.97 -10.47
N LEU A 41 3.83 20.86 -10.28
CA LEU A 41 3.41 21.81 -11.30
C LEU A 41 4.35 23.02 -11.24
N LYS A 42 5.06 23.27 -12.34
CA LYS A 42 6.00 24.38 -12.46
C LYS A 42 5.55 25.33 -13.57
N ALA A 43 5.35 26.59 -13.22
CA ALA A 43 5.07 27.67 -14.17
C ALA A 43 6.20 28.69 -14.13
N TYR A 44 6.63 29.18 -15.28
CA TYR A 44 7.74 30.13 -15.36
C TYR A 44 7.60 31.07 -16.57
N ILE A 45 8.24 32.23 -16.49
CA ILE A 45 8.38 33.16 -17.61
C ILE A 45 9.63 32.78 -18.41
N ALA A 46 9.47 32.68 -19.73
CA ALA A 46 10.53 32.40 -20.68
C ALA A 46 10.43 33.34 -21.88
N ASN A 47 11.56 33.58 -22.54
CA ASN A 47 11.62 34.41 -23.74
C ASN A 47 11.12 33.63 -24.96
N GLU A 48 11.37 32.32 -25.01
CA GLU A 48 10.94 31.44 -26.09
C GLU A 48 10.23 30.18 -25.55
N ALA A 49 9.28 29.66 -26.32
CA ALA A 49 8.67 28.36 -26.01
C ALA A 49 9.68 27.24 -26.26
N ASP A 50 9.72 26.25 -25.37
CA ASP A 50 10.49 24.99 -25.51
C ASP A 50 12.00 25.12 -25.75
N ASN A 51 12.59 26.28 -25.48
CA ASN A 51 14.04 26.43 -25.46
C ASN A 51 14.65 25.74 -24.22
N VAL A 52 15.36 24.64 -24.45
CA VAL A 52 15.95 23.80 -23.39
C VAL A 52 17.22 24.43 -22.79
N ASP A 53 17.86 25.33 -23.54
CA ASP A 53 19.10 26.01 -23.14
C ASP A 53 18.82 27.31 -22.36
N GLU A 54 17.58 27.82 -22.40
CA GLU A 54 17.19 29.01 -21.65
C GLU A 54 17.23 28.76 -20.14
N LYS A 55 18.07 29.53 -19.44
CA LYS A 55 18.16 29.48 -17.98
C LYS A 55 16.96 30.17 -17.34
N ILE A 56 16.04 29.36 -16.83
CA ILE A 56 14.85 29.85 -16.12
C ILE A 56 15.22 30.50 -14.78
N VAL A 57 14.79 31.74 -14.59
CA VAL A 57 15.07 32.50 -13.36
C VAL A 57 14.12 32.08 -12.23
N LYS A 58 14.69 31.76 -11.06
CA LYS A 58 13.92 31.30 -9.89
C LYS A 58 12.85 32.32 -9.43
N LYS A 59 13.14 33.62 -9.52
CA LYS A 59 12.21 34.70 -9.14
C LYS A 59 10.95 34.74 -10.01
N ASP A 60 11.07 34.29 -11.26
CA ASP A 60 10.01 34.29 -12.27
C ASP A 60 9.38 32.89 -12.42
N THR A 61 9.57 32.02 -11.41
CA THR A 61 9.08 30.65 -11.37
C THR A 61 8.14 30.46 -10.18
N CYS A 62 6.94 29.96 -10.43
CA CYS A 62 6.02 29.44 -9.42
C CYS A 62 6.05 27.90 -9.43
N ARG A 63 5.96 27.29 -8.25
CA ARG A 63 5.94 25.83 -8.06
C ARG A 63 4.79 25.45 -7.14
N LEU A 64 4.07 24.40 -7.50
CA LEU A 64 2.99 23.84 -6.71
C LEU A 64 3.15 22.32 -6.67
N ILE A 65 3.26 21.75 -5.48
CA ILE A 65 3.23 20.29 -5.30
C ILE A 65 1.78 19.83 -5.34
N ILE A 66 1.51 18.81 -6.14
CA ILE A 66 0.20 18.17 -6.28
C ILE A 66 0.32 16.68 -5.99
N ARG A 67 -0.81 16.04 -5.64
CA ARG A 67 -0.87 14.60 -5.42
C ARG A 67 -1.71 13.91 -6.48
N LYS A 68 -1.20 12.81 -7.02
CA LYS A 68 -2.02 11.84 -7.75
C LYS A 68 -2.48 10.79 -6.73
N ILE A 69 -3.78 10.71 -6.49
CA ILE A 69 -4.37 9.72 -5.58
C ILE A 69 -5.30 8.80 -6.37
N GLN A 70 -5.41 7.56 -5.92
CA GLN A 70 -6.29 6.56 -6.48
C GLN A 70 -7.41 6.29 -5.49
N TYR A 71 -8.65 6.44 -5.95
CA TYR A 71 -9.81 6.08 -5.16
C TYR A 71 -10.16 4.61 -5.34
N ALA A 72 -10.85 4.05 -4.35
CA ALA A 72 -11.45 2.73 -4.43
C ALA A 72 -12.42 2.65 -5.63
N PRO A 73 -12.42 1.54 -6.39
CA PRO A 73 -13.45 1.31 -7.40
C PRO A 73 -14.85 1.19 -6.75
N GLU A 74 -15.89 1.61 -7.48
CA GLU A 74 -17.28 1.56 -6.99
C GLU A 74 -17.79 0.12 -6.84
N LYS A 75 -17.35 -0.78 -7.72
CA LYS A 75 -17.73 -2.20 -7.67
C LYS A 75 -16.75 -2.95 -6.78
N GLN A 76 -17.25 -3.50 -5.69
CA GLN A 76 -16.49 -4.39 -4.81
C GLN A 76 -16.70 -5.84 -5.24
N ALA A 77 -15.63 -6.58 -5.48
CA ALA A 77 -15.74 -8.02 -5.65
C ALA A 77 -15.91 -8.72 -4.29
N ALA A 78 -16.29 -9.99 -4.35
CA ALA A 78 -16.28 -10.86 -3.18
C ALA A 78 -14.86 -10.95 -2.59
N GLY A 79 -14.77 -10.99 -1.28
CA GLY A 79 -13.48 -11.07 -0.60
C GLY A 79 -12.75 -12.40 -0.83
N PRO A 80 -11.43 -12.40 -0.56
CA PRO A 80 -10.59 -13.57 -0.76
C PRO A 80 -10.94 -14.70 0.21
N LYS A 81 -10.72 -15.93 -0.25
CA LYS A 81 -10.80 -17.15 0.55
C LYS A 81 -9.58 -18.03 0.23
N ALA A 82 -8.90 -18.51 1.26
CA ALA A 82 -7.76 -19.39 1.15
C ALA A 82 -7.96 -20.64 2.03
N LEU A 83 -7.68 -21.81 1.46
CA LEU A 83 -7.76 -23.10 2.15
C LEU A 83 -6.39 -23.78 2.06
N ILE A 84 -5.87 -24.24 3.20
CA ILE A 84 -4.61 -24.97 3.29
C ILE A 84 -4.85 -26.24 4.10
N SER A 85 -4.37 -27.37 3.60
CA SER A 85 -4.27 -28.63 4.32
C SER A 85 -2.81 -28.92 4.59
N LYS A 86 -2.45 -29.21 5.85
CA LYS A 86 -1.07 -29.53 6.22
C LYS A 86 -1.01 -30.79 7.07
N GLN A 87 -0.17 -31.72 6.65
CA GLN A 87 0.19 -32.90 7.44
C GLN A 87 1.58 -32.71 8.03
N PHE A 88 1.77 -33.13 9.27
CA PHE A 88 3.06 -33.05 9.97
C PHE A 88 3.67 -34.44 10.07
N LEU A 89 4.99 -34.56 10.00
CA LEU A 89 5.73 -35.85 10.07
C LEU A 89 5.35 -36.73 11.27
N THR A 90 4.92 -36.13 12.38
CA THR A 90 4.57 -36.83 13.62
C THR A 90 3.05 -36.96 13.83
N SER A 91 2.23 -36.73 12.80
CA SER A 91 0.77 -36.85 12.85
C SER A 91 0.27 -37.58 11.62
N ASP A 92 -0.47 -38.66 11.84
CA ASP A 92 -1.00 -39.49 10.75
C ASP A 92 -2.14 -38.79 9.99
N LYS A 93 -2.77 -37.79 10.61
CA LYS A 93 -3.87 -37.00 10.05
C LYS A 93 -3.49 -35.54 9.82
N PRO A 94 -4.14 -34.84 8.87
CA PRO A 94 -3.87 -33.44 8.55
C PRO A 94 -4.57 -32.44 9.50
N ILE A 95 -4.19 -31.17 9.40
CA ILE A 95 -4.98 -30.02 9.86
C ILE A 95 -5.42 -29.21 8.64
N HIS A 96 -6.69 -28.84 8.60
CA HIS A 96 -7.25 -27.97 7.58
C HIS A 96 -7.46 -26.58 8.18
N LEU A 97 -6.96 -25.55 7.49
CA LEU A 97 -7.12 -24.15 7.84
C LEU A 97 -7.76 -23.43 6.65
N GLU A 98 -8.89 -22.79 6.91
CA GLU A 98 -9.54 -21.86 6.00
C GLU A 98 -9.51 -20.45 6.59
N ALA A 99 -9.10 -19.47 5.79
CA ALA A 99 -9.21 -18.06 6.11
C ALA A 99 -9.99 -17.35 5.00
N SER A 100 -10.96 -16.52 5.36
CA SER A 100 -11.78 -15.80 4.40
C SER A 100 -12.16 -14.40 4.87
N MET A 101 -12.44 -13.54 3.91
CA MET A 101 -12.92 -12.17 4.10
C MET A 101 -14.13 -11.96 3.19
N GLU A 102 -15.10 -11.15 3.64
CA GLU A 102 -16.33 -10.92 2.85
C GLU A 102 -16.11 -9.97 1.67
N LYS A 103 -15.16 -9.04 1.82
CA LYS A 103 -14.82 -8.00 0.85
C LYS A 103 -13.32 -8.01 0.61
N GLU A 104 -12.89 -7.59 -0.58
CA GLU A 104 -11.47 -7.45 -0.92
C GLU A 104 -10.90 -6.05 -0.61
N LEU A 105 -11.79 -5.06 -0.47
CA LEU A 105 -11.43 -3.65 -0.33
C LEU A 105 -11.83 -3.11 1.03
N PHE A 106 -10.91 -2.42 1.68
CA PHE A 106 -11.09 -1.75 2.96
C PHE A 106 -10.52 -0.34 2.90
N TYR A 107 -11.19 0.60 3.58
CA TYR A 107 -10.68 1.95 3.75
C TYR A 107 -9.73 2.01 4.94
N HIS A 108 -8.82 2.99 4.91
CA HIS A 108 -7.92 3.25 6.02
C HIS A 108 -8.71 3.53 7.30
N GLY A 109 -8.34 2.84 8.38
CA GLY A 109 -9.01 2.96 9.68
C GLY A 109 -10.17 1.99 9.92
N ASP A 110 -10.72 1.38 8.87
CA ASP A 110 -11.79 0.40 9.02
C ASP A 110 -11.24 -0.95 9.54
N PRO A 111 -11.94 -1.61 10.48
CA PRO A 111 -11.60 -2.97 10.88
C PRO A 111 -11.78 -3.96 9.73
N ILE A 112 -10.81 -4.86 9.58
CA ILE A 112 -10.81 -5.95 8.60
C ILE A 112 -11.29 -7.23 9.30
N PRO A 113 -12.50 -7.73 9.03
CA PRO A 113 -12.98 -8.99 9.55
C PRO A 113 -12.37 -10.17 8.77
N VAL A 114 -11.66 -11.04 9.48
CA VAL A 114 -11.06 -12.27 8.94
C VAL A 114 -11.70 -13.46 9.63
N LYS A 115 -12.48 -14.24 8.88
CA LYS A 115 -13.07 -15.50 9.36
C LYS A 115 -12.05 -16.61 9.23
N VAL A 116 -11.79 -17.29 10.33
CA VAL A 116 -10.85 -18.41 10.43
C VAL A 116 -11.62 -19.66 10.83
N ASN A 117 -11.58 -20.69 9.99
CA ASN A 117 -12.11 -22.01 10.28
C ASN A 117 -10.96 -23.02 10.29
N VAL A 118 -10.88 -23.82 11.36
CA VAL A 118 -9.87 -24.86 11.54
C VAL A 118 -10.58 -26.18 11.76
N ASN A 119 -10.28 -27.18 10.94
CA ASN A 119 -10.60 -28.57 11.22
C ASN A 119 -9.30 -29.31 11.57
N ASN A 120 -9.09 -29.55 12.86
CA ASN A 120 -7.89 -30.18 13.38
C ASN A 120 -8.11 -31.67 13.61
N GLU A 121 -7.73 -32.50 12.64
CA GLU A 121 -7.80 -33.96 12.76
C GLU A 121 -6.53 -34.57 13.37
N THR A 122 -5.54 -33.73 13.70
CA THR A 122 -4.28 -34.17 14.29
C THR A 122 -4.46 -34.53 15.77
N SER A 123 -3.47 -35.25 16.31
CA SER A 123 -3.36 -35.50 17.75
C SER A 123 -2.77 -34.33 18.56
N LYS A 124 -2.45 -33.20 17.90
CA LYS A 124 -1.78 -32.04 18.51
C LYS A 124 -2.76 -30.89 18.76
N VAL A 125 -2.43 -30.05 19.73
CA VAL A 125 -3.19 -28.84 20.08
C VAL A 125 -2.56 -27.61 19.41
N VAL A 126 -3.39 -26.79 18.77
CA VAL A 126 -2.99 -25.45 18.31
C VAL A 126 -2.98 -24.52 19.53
N LYS A 127 -1.83 -23.90 19.81
CA LYS A 127 -1.64 -23.09 21.04
C LYS A 127 -2.14 -21.65 20.94
N LYS A 128 -2.08 -21.08 19.74
CA LYS A 128 -2.45 -19.69 19.45
C LYS A 128 -2.71 -19.53 17.96
N ILE A 129 -3.48 -18.51 17.61
CA ILE A 129 -3.70 -18.06 16.24
C ILE A 129 -3.01 -16.70 16.08
N LYS A 130 -2.27 -16.50 15.00
CA LYS A 130 -1.52 -15.27 14.74
C LYS A 130 -1.91 -14.72 13.39
N ILE A 131 -2.31 -13.45 13.34
CA ILE A 131 -2.66 -12.76 12.10
C ILE A 131 -1.65 -11.65 11.86
N THR A 132 -1.05 -11.66 10.67
CA THR A 132 -0.05 -10.68 10.26
C THR A 132 -0.46 -10.03 8.94
N ILE A 133 -0.38 -8.71 8.87
CA ILE A 133 -0.53 -7.97 7.62
C ILE A 133 0.83 -7.46 7.20
N HIS A 134 1.21 -7.74 5.95
CA HIS A 134 2.45 -7.25 5.35
C HIS A 134 2.13 -6.26 4.24
N GLN A 135 2.77 -5.10 4.29
CA GLN A 135 2.87 -4.21 3.16
C GLN A 135 4.01 -4.69 2.26
N ILE A 136 3.67 -4.89 0.99
CA ILE A 136 4.62 -5.25 -0.06
C ILE A 136 4.81 -4.01 -0.93
N THR A 137 6.04 -3.57 -1.09
CA THR A 137 6.38 -2.40 -1.89
C THR A 137 7.40 -2.79 -2.95
N ASP A 138 6.96 -2.80 -4.20
CA ASP A 138 7.81 -3.00 -5.36
C ASP A 138 8.25 -1.63 -5.88
N VAL A 139 9.55 -1.33 -5.77
CA VAL A 139 10.15 -0.09 -6.26
C VAL A 139 10.81 -0.37 -7.60
N VAL A 140 10.31 0.27 -8.65
CA VAL A 140 10.79 0.09 -10.03
C VAL A 140 11.31 1.43 -10.54
N LEU A 141 12.63 1.58 -10.57
CA LEU A 141 13.30 2.76 -11.11
C LEU A 141 14.45 2.38 -12.04
N TYR A 142 15.55 1.85 -11.48
CA TYR A 142 16.70 1.31 -12.21
C TYR A 142 16.81 -0.21 -12.07
N SER A 143 16.51 -0.73 -10.89
CA SER A 143 16.29 -2.14 -10.58
C SER A 143 14.87 -2.36 -10.07
N ALA A 144 14.43 -3.62 -10.04
CA ALA A 144 13.20 -4.02 -9.39
C ALA A 144 13.54 -4.47 -7.96
N ASP A 145 13.37 -3.56 -7.00
CA ASP A 145 13.60 -3.84 -5.58
C ASP A 145 12.28 -4.13 -4.89
N LYS A 146 12.27 -5.10 -3.97
CA LYS A 146 11.06 -5.52 -3.26
C LYS A 146 11.24 -5.43 -1.75
N TYR A 147 10.40 -4.64 -1.10
CA TYR A 147 10.38 -4.45 0.34
C TYR A 147 9.17 -5.15 0.96
N HIS A 148 9.41 -5.90 2.03
CA HIS A 148 8.38 -6.57 2.82
C HIS A 148 8.40 -6.01 4.23
N LYS A 149 7.31 -5.36 4.66
CA LYS A 149 7.20 -4.77 5.99
C LYS A 149 5.93 -5.25 6.68
N CYS A 150 6.09 -5.82 7.87
CA CYS A 150 4.95 -6.21 8.70
C CYS A 150 4.31 -4.95 9.31
N ILE A 151 3.07 -4.64 8.95
CA ILE A 151 2.32 -3.47 9.43
C ILE A 151 1.31 -3.80 10.54
N LEU A 152 0.98 -5.08 10.71
CA LEU A 152 0.18 -5.57 11.82
C LEU A 152 0.63 -6.98 12.18
N ASN A 153 0.72 -7.26 13.47
CA ASN A 153 1.08 -8.58 14.01
C ASN A 153 0.30 -8.79 15.32
N GLU A 154 -0.84 -9.44 15.22
CA GLU A 154 -1.71 -9.73 16.35
C GLU A 154 -1.71 -11.23 16.67
N GLU A 155 -1.65 -11.54 17.97
CA GLU A 155 -1.68 -12.91 18.47
C GLU A 155 -2.89 -13.11 19.37
N PHE A 156 -3.64 -14.17 19.10
CA PHE A 156 -4.84 -14.57 19.81
C PHE A 156 -4.57 -15.87 20.54
N SER A 157 -4.88 -15.91 21.83
CA SER A 157 -4.67 -17.08 22.70
C SER A 157 -5.69 -18.20 22.50
N ASP A 158 -6.48 -18.14 21.44
CA ASP A 158 -7.44 -19.17 21.07
C ASP A 158 -6.71 -20.48 20.76
N GLN A 159 -7.14 -21.56 21.41
CA GLN A 159 -6.58 -22.90 21.25
C GLN A 159 -7.56 -23.80 20.49
N VAL A 160 -7.02 -24.67 19.65
CA VAL A 160 -7.80 -25.69 18.94
C VAL A 160 -7.31 -27.06 19.40
N ASN A 161 -8.19 -27.80 20.08
CA ASN A 161 -7.86 -29.12 20.61
C ASN A 161 -7.63 -30.14 19.49
N ALA A 162 -6.99 -31.25 19.83
CA ALA A 162 -6.86 -32.39 18.93
C ALA A 162 -8.25 -32.94 18.53
N ASN A 163 -8.40 -33.39 17.29
CA ASN A 163 -9.66 -33.94 16.74
C ASN A 163 -10.88 -33.02 16.96
N SER A 164 -10.73 -31.72 16.75
CA SER A 164 -11.80 -30.73 16.94
C SER A 164 -11.85 -29.69 15.84
N THR A 165 -13.00 -29.03 15.72
CA THR A 165 -13.19 -27.89 14.81
C THR A 165 -13.24 -26.58 15.60
N PHE A 166 -12.88 -25.49 14.93
CA PHE A 166 -12.89 -24.14 15.48
C PHE A 166 -13.30 -23.15 14.39
N GLU A 167 -14.17 -22.20 14.73
CA GLU A 167 -14.57 -21.11 13.84
C GLU A 167 -14.66 -19.82 14.64
N LYS A 168 -13.98 -18.76 14.15
CA LYS A 168 -14.01 -17.43 14.77
C LYS A 168 -13.70 -16.34 13.75
N GLU A 169 -14.33 -15.19 13.93
CA GLU A 169 -14.01 -13.97 13.20
C GLU A 169 -13.12 -13.06 14.05
N TYR A 170 -12.00 -12.62 13.46
CA TYR A 170 -11.07 -11.66 14.07
C TYR A 170 -11.19 -10.32 13.35
N LYS A 171 -11.26 -9.22 14.10
CA LYS A 171 -11.29 -7.86 13.56
C LYS A 171 -9.95 -7.18 13.84
N ILE A 172 -9.19 -6.93 12.78
CA ILE A 172 -7.85 -6.34 12.85
C ILE A 172 -7.83 -4.99 12.13
N THR A 173 -7.08 -4.01 12.62
CA THR A 173 -7.04 -2.67 12.01
C THR A 173 -5.59 -2.21 11.82
N PRO A 174 -5.03 -2.32 10.60
CA PRO A 174 -3.69 -1.79 10.33
C PRO A 174 -3.71 -0.27 10.33
N LEU A 175 -2.92 0.36 11.22
CA LEU A 175 -2.84 1.80 11.38
C LEU A 175 -1.40 2.30 11.29
N LEU A 176 -1.17 3.43 10.62
CA LEU A 176 0.13 4.11 10.63
C LEU A 176 0.56 4.50 12.04
N ALA A 177 -0.39 4.85 12.92
CA ALA A 177 -0.12 5.23 14.30
C ALA A 177 0.70 4.18 15.07
N ASN A 178 0.50 2.90 14.76
CA ASN A 178 1.19 1.77 15.40
C ASN A 178 2.52 1.40 14.70
N ASN A 179 2.94 2.18 13.71
CA ASN A 179 4.04 1.86 12.81
C ASN A 179 4.97 3.08 12.52
N LYS A 180 4.84 4.18 13.28
CA LYS A 180 5.61 5.43 13.08
C LYS A 180 7.12 5.27 13.30
N ASP A 181 7.54 4.21 13.96
CA ASP A 181 8.94 3.85 14.24
C ASP A 181 9.60 3.04 13.10
N LYS A 182 8.80 2.51 12.16
CA LYS A 182 9.31 1.60 11.13
C LYS A 182 9.83 2.34 9.90
N PHE A 183 11.12 2.14 9.63
CA PHE A 183 11.75 2.61 8.40
C PHE A 183 11.29 1.85 7.15
N GLY A 184 11.14 2.57 6.04
CA GLY A 184 10.91 2.00 4.71
C GLY A 184 9.51 1.43 4.50
N LEU A 185 8.53 1.91 5.26
CA LEU A 185 7.11 1.71 4.98
C LEU A 185 6.67 2.63 3.84
N ALA A 186 5.83 2.15 2.94
CA ALA A 186 5.20 3.01 1.96
C ALA A 186 4.05 3.78 2.61
N LEU A 187 4.05 5.10 2.46
CA LEU A 187 3.05 6.03 2.95
C LEU A 187 2.42 6.76 1.76
N ASP A 188 1.15 7.13 1.88
CA ASP A 188 0.54 8.04 0.92
C ASP A 188 1.31 9.38 0.93
N GLY A 189 1.46 9.99 -0.25
CA GLY A 189 2.22 11.23 -0.39
C GLY A 189 1.72 12.32 0.55
N LYS A 190 2.63 12.98 1.25
CA LYS A 190 2.35 14.03 2.23
C LYS A 190 2.40 15.41 1.57
N LEU A 191 1.39 16.26 1.79
CA LEU A 191 1.49 17.69 1.47
C LEU A 191 1.93 18.44 2.73
N LYS A 192 3.17 18.94 2.74
CA LYS A 192 3.75 19.68 3.88
C LYS A 192 3.67 18.86 5.19
N ASP A 193 3.00 19.39 6.21
CA ASP A 193 2.90 18.82 7.56
C ASP A 193 1.57 18.12 7.84
N GLU A 194 0.74 17.88 6.81
CA GLU A 194 -0.53 17.17 6.98
C GLU A 194 -0.35 15.71 7.41
N ASP A 195 -1.31 15.18 8.15
CA ASP A 195 -1.34 13.75 8.49
C ASP A 195 -1.41 12.90 7.21
N THR A 196 -0.79 11.71 7.26
CA THR A 196 -0.81 10.73 6.16
C THR A 196 -1.23 9.36 6.69
N ASN A 197 -1.46 8.42 5.77
CA ASN A 197 -1.80 7.03 6.05
C ASN A 197 -0.73 6.10 5.47
N LEU A 198 -0.85 4.81 5.79
CA LEU A 198 -0.17 3.76 5.03
C LEU A 198 -0.55 3.91 3.55
N ALA A 199 0.40 3.64 2.64
CA ALA A 199 0.14 3.79 1.22
C ALA A 199 -1.04 2.90 0.78
N SER A 200 -1.92 3.49 -0.01
CA SER A 200 -3.03 2.80 -0.65
C SER A 200 -2.52 1.81 -1.71
N SER A 201 -3.20 0.67 -1.88
CA SER A 201 -2.80 -0.33 -2.88
C SER A 201 -2.88 0.23 -4.31
N THR A 202 -1.77 0.19 -5.04
CA THR A 202 -1.72 0.59 -6.45
C THR A 202 -2.50 -0.40 -7.31
N MET A 203 -3.51 0.06 -8.05
CA MET A 203 -4.19 -0.76 -9.04
C MET A 203 -3.45 -0.69 -10.37
N LEU A 204 -3.10 -1.87 -10.91
CA LEU A 204 -2.63 -1.95 -12.29
C LEU A 204 -3.81 -1.76 -13.23
N VAL A 205 -3.72 -0.76 -14.10
CA VAL A 205 -4.66 -0.62 -15.22
C VAL A 205 -4.27 -1.66 -16.27
N ASN A 206 -4.86 -2.85 -16.21
CA ASN A 206 -4.69 -3.87 -17.24
C ASN A 206 -5.40 -3.41 -18.52
N TYR A 207 -4.62 -3.09 -19.56
CA TYR A 207 -5.15 -2.99 -20.91
C TYR A 207 -5.42 -4.41 -21.41
N TYR A 208 -6.67 -4.87 -21.34
CA TYR A 208 -7.12 -5.90 -22.29
C TYR A 208 -7.17 -5.22 -23.66
N ILE A 209 -6.18 -5.52 -24.49
CA ILE A 209 -6.24 -5.26 -25.93
C ILE A 209 -7.32 -6.21 -26.45
N HIS A 210 -8.50 -5.68 -26.75
CA HIS A 210 -9.50 -6.34 -27.58
C HIS A 210 -9.28 -5.94 -29.03
#